data_AF-A0A218QAF0-F1
#
_entry.id   AF-A0A218QAF0-F1
#
_cell.length_a   1.000
_cell.length_b   1.000
_cell.length_c   1.000
_cell.angle_alpha   90.00
_cell.angle_beta   90.00
_cell.angle_gamma   90.00
#
_symmetry.space_group_name_H-M   'P 1'
#
loop_
_entity.id
_entity.type
_entity.pdbx_description
1 polymer ?
#
loop_
_entity_poly.entity_id
_entity_poly.type
_entity_poly.pdbx_seq_one_letter_code
_entity_poly.pdbx_strand_id
1 'polypeptide(L)'
;MKYAILVKLGGELIAAEYADYEDYKGFLKCPICREPVFLRKAYTRNNIQVPSSFVHHKSIPEISVCELRVGKYTKQDIQIIATTARNQRLTKLKISMWKYLKYNLAISLKSWSNYAKDAKKVKLLGDIIDYGMQVLENNIQFILENTLPRTEILFKNKDTRIAIVTEMQPFFDAFLKENKSNWQLHCKIAKEALELFLISNSMKEIRYRLLCCLCHPTVLQSMPELLDLDTETDEWRQKFLAYLTLQITFVFLTVNWIKIFD
;
A
#
# COMPACT_ATOMS: atom_id res chain seq x y z
N MET A 1 8.95 -16.40 22.18
CA MET A 1 8.21 -17.01 21.04
C MET A 1 8.90 -16.64 19.74
N LYS A 2 8.93 -17.53 18.73
CA LYS A 2 9.62 -17.26 17.46
C LYS A 2 8.81 -16.42 16.47
N TYR A 3 7.48 -16.50 16.53
CA TYR A 3 6.58 -15.81 15.62
C TYR A 3 5.51 -15.00 16.37
N ALA A 4 5.02 -13.94 15.74
CA ALA A 4 3.88 -13.14 16.19
C ALA A 4 3.01 -12.73 15.00
N ILE A 5 1.73 -12.49 15.24
CA ILE A 5 0.79 -11.98 14.24
C ILE A 5 0.90 -10.47 14.16
N LEU A 6 1.17 -9.94 12.97
CA LEU A 6 1.12 -8.51 12.69
C LEU A 6 -0.29 -8.10 12.24
N VAL A 7 -1.02 -7.45 13.14
CA VAL A 7 -2.44 -7.15 12.96
C VAL A 7 -2.66 -6.10 11.87
N LYS A 8 -1.76 -5.12 11.76
CA LYS A 8 -1.85 -4.00 10.80
C LYS A 8 -1.75 -4.48 9.34
N LEU A 9 -1.01 -5.57 9.09
CA LEU A 9 -0.83 -6.19 7.77
C LEU A 9 -1.73 -7.42 7.55
N GLY A 10 -2.93 -7.45 8.13
CA GLY A 10 -3.88 -8.53 7.83
C GLY A 10 -3.53 -9.88 8.45
N GLY A 11 -2.71 -9.89 9.50
CA GLY A 11 -2.51 -11.06 10.35
C GLY A 11 -1.36 -11.98 9.94
N GLU A 12 -0.36 -11.46 9.24
CA GLU A 12 0.83 -12.23 8.84
C GLU A 12 1.69 -12.65 10.04
N LEU A 13 2.31 -13.83 9.94
CA LEU A 13 3.30 -14.28 10.92
C LEU A 13 4.66 -13.64 10.62
N ILE A 14 5.11 -12.80 11.54
CA ILE A 14 6.45 -12.22 11.51
C ILE A 14 7.35 -13.05 12.43
N ALA A 15 8.52 -13.45 11.93
CA ALA A 15 9.55 -14.08 12.75
C ALA A 15 10.31 -13.02 13.56
N ALA A 16 10.65 -13.35 14.81
CA ALA A 16 11.32 -12.44 15.73
C ALA A 16 12.69 -11.98 15.23
N GLU A 17 13.36 -12.81 14.41
CA GLU A 17 14.68 -12.51 13.84
C GLU A 17 14.63 -11.43 12.76
N TYR A 18 13.51 -11.31 12.03
CA TYR A 18 13.31 -10.29 10.99
C TYR A 18 12.50 -9.09 11.50
N ALA A 19 12.13 -9.09 12.78
CA ALA A 19 11.29 -8.05 13.35
C ALA A 19 12.11 -6.79 13.70
N ASP A 20 11.66 -5.64 13.22
CA ASP A 20 12.10 -4.34 13.68
C ASP A 20 11.15 -3.83 14.79
N TYR A 21 11.70 -3.45 15.94
CA TYR A 21 10.88 -3.07 17.10
C TYR A 21 10.09 -1.78 16.81
N GLU A 22 10.70 -0.82 16.13
CA GLU A 22 10.08 0.47 15.82
C GLU A 22 8.90 0.33 14.84
N ASP A 23 8.99 -0.60 13.90
CA ASP A 23 7.94 -0.84 12.89
C ASP A 23 6.71 -1.54 13.46
N TYR A 24 6.86 -2.29 14.55
CA TYR A 24 5.84 -3.25 15.00
C TYR A 24 5.33 -2.98 16.42
N LYS A 25 5.78 -1.92 17.08
CA LYS A 25 5.37 -1.56 18.44
C LYS A 25 3.85 -1.36 18.51
N GLY A 26 3.19 -2.17 19.34
CA GLY A 26 1.73 -2.11 19.56
C GLY A 26 0.88 -2.87 18.53
N PHE A 27 1.47 -3.44 17.48
CA PHE A 27 0.73 -4.13 16.40
C PHE A 27 0.91 -5.65 16.38
N LEU A 28 1.75 -6.18 17.28
CA LEU A 28 2.06 -7.60 17.35
C LEU A 28 1.21 -8.30 18.40
N LYS A 29 0.59 -9.41 18.00
CA LYS A 29 -0.22 -10.27 18.87
C LYS A 29 0.31 -11.69 18.87
N CYS A 30 0.14 -12.37 20.00
CA CYS A 30 0.35 -13.81 20.08
C CYS A 30 -0.61 -14.53 19.12
N PRO A 31 -0.15 -15.51 18.33
CA PRO A 31 -1.04 -16.25 17.45
C PRO A 31 -2.07 -17.12 18.18
N ILE A 32 -1.78 -17.50 19.43
CA ILE A 32 -2.62 -18.39 20.25
C ILE A 32 -3.66 -17.56 21.02
N CYS A 33 -3.22 -16.78 22.01
CA CYS A 33 -4.11 -16.05 22.90
C CYS A 33 -4.54 -14.67 22.37
N ARG A 34 -3.97 -14.19 21.24
CA ARG A 34 -4.24 -12.87 20.67
C ARG A 34 -3.88 -11.67 21.58
N GLU A 35 -3.20 -11.91 22.68
CA GLU A 35 -2.68 -10.85 23.54
C GLU A 35 -1.50 -10.11 22.90
N PRO A 36 -1.29 -8.81 23.22
CA PRO A 36 -0.14 -8.05 22.74
C PRO A 36 1.19 -8.68 23.17
N VAL A 37 2.15 -8.69 22.24
CA VAL A 37 3.52 -9.17 22.48
C VAL A 37 4.52 -8.11 22.08
N PHE A 38 5.68 -8.12 22.73
CA PHE A 38 6.80 -7.24 22.39
C PHE A 38 8.03 -8.06 22.02
N LEU A 39 8.82 -7.50 21.10
CA LEU A 39 10.07 -8.11 20.69
C LEU A 39 11.14 -7.82 21.74
N ARG A 40 11.86 -8.87 22.15
CA ARG A 40 13.04 -8.79 23.01
C ARG A 40 14.24 -9.32 22.23
N LYS A 41 15.23 -8.48 21.99
CA LYS A 41 16.50 -8.83 21.34
C LYS A 41 17.58 -9.10 22.39
N ALA A 42 18.55 -9.94 22.02
CA ALA A 42 19.79 -10.24 22.74
C ALA A 42 19.62 -10.40 24.27
N TYR A 43 19.05 -11.52 24.70
CA TYR A 43 18.89 -11.80 26.13
C TYR A 43 19.23 -13.24 26.50
N THR A 44 19.70 -13.44 27.73
CA THR A 44 19.99 -14.76 28.27
C THR A 44 18.75 -15.36 28.92
N ARG A 45 18.45 -16.63 28.63
CA ARG A 45 17.44 -17.43 29.34
C ARG A 45 18.05 -18.78 29.68
N ASN A 46 18.11 -19.12 30.97
CA ASN A 46 18.67 -20.39 31.44
C ASN A 46 20.08 -20.68 30.85
N ASN A 47 20.98 -19.69 30.90
CA ASN A 47 22.34 -19.73 30.33
C ASN A 47 22.42 -19.89 28.81
N ILE A 48 21.30 -19.84 28.09
CA ILE A 48 21.27 -19.85 26.62
C ILE A 48 21.08 -18.43 26.12
N GLN A 49 21.94 -18.00 25.19
CA GLN A 49 21.78 -16.75 24.48
C GLN A 49 20.62 -16.87 23.48
N VAL A 50 19.63 -15.99 23.61
CA VAL A 50 18.49 -15.89 22.70
C VAL A 50 18.64 -14.61 21.88
N PRO A 51 18.86 -14.72 20.55
CA PRO A 51 19.08 -13.53 19.71
C PRO A 51 17.85 -12.64 19.63
N SER A 52 16.65 -13.24 19.52
CA SER A 52 15.39 -12.52 19.42
C SER A 52 14.21 -13.41 19.77
N SER A 53 13.24 -12.88 20.53
CA SER A 53 11.96 -13.55 20.70
C SER A 53 10.83 -12.58 21.09
N PHE A 54 9.60 -12.92 20.75
CA PHE A 54 8.42 -12.23 21.26
C PHE A 54 8.03 -12.73 22.64
N VAL A 55 7.64 -11.80 23.50
CA VAL A 55 7.26 -12.04 24.90
C VAL A 55 5.99 -11.27 25.25
N HIS A 56 5.17 -11.82 26.14
CA HIS A 56 3.96 -11.17 26.64
C HIS A 56 4.27 -10.17 27.76
N HIS A 57 3.44 -9.14 27.93
CA HIS A 57 3.60 -8.14 28.98
C HIS A 57 3.33 -8.72 30.37
N LYS A 58 4.27 -8.58 31.31
CA LYS A 58 4.21 -9.19 32.65
C LYS A 58 2.94 -8.88 33.44
N SER A 59 2.21 -7.83 33.09
CA SER A 59 0.98 -7.40 33.77
C SER A 59 -0.29 -8.14 33.37
N ILE A 60 -0.24 -9.10 32.42
CA ILE A 60 -1.42 -9.87 32.00
C ILE A 60 -1.43 -11.21 32.77
N PRO A 61 -2.30 -11.39 33.78
CA PRO A 61 -2.26 -12.54 34.70
C PRO A 61 -2.50 -13.90 34.01
N GLU A 62 -3.23 -13.89 32.88
CA GLU A 62 -3.61 -15.07 32.10
C GLU A 62 -2.47 -15.63 31.22
N ILE A 63 -1.28 -15.00 31.21
CA ILE A 63 -0.10 -15.47 30.48
C ILE A 63 0.39 -16.84 30.98
N SER A 64 0.12 -17.20 32.23
CA SER A 64 0.47 -18.50 32.80
C SER A 64 -0.16 -19.68 32.03
N VAL A 65 -1.27 -19.44 31.34
CA VAL A 65 -2.02 -20.46 30.57
C VAL A 65 -1.64 -20.45 29.08
N CYS A 66 -1.12 -19.33 28.55
CA CYS A 66 -0.61 -19.29 27.19
C CYS A 66 0.73 -20.05 27.16
N GLU A 67 0.73 -21.28 26.63
CA GLU A 67 1.95 -22.06 26.45
C GLU A 67 3.04 -21.18 25.82
N LEU A 68 4.10 -20.90 26.58
CA LEU A 68 5.20 -19.98 26.22
C LEU A 68 6.02 -20.47 25.01
N ARG A 69 5.53 -21.48 24.29
CA ARG A 69 6.12 -22.12 23.12
C ARG A 69 5.11 -22.07 21.98
N VAL A 70 5.23 -21.05 21.15
CA VAL A 70 4.79 -21.21 19.75
C VAL A 70 5.71 -22.26 19.15
N GLY A 71 5.18 -23.46 18.95
CA GLY A 71 5.87 -24.62 18.37
C GLY A 71 6.40 -24.34 16.95
N LYS A 72 7.06 -25.34 16.37
CA LYS A 72 7.59 -25.24 15.00
C LYS A 72 6.42 -25.17 14.03
N TYR A 73 5.96 -23.96 13.67
CA TYR A 73 5.17 -23.79 12.45
C TYR A 73 5.92 -24.48 11.32
N THR A 74 5.25 -25.41 10.65
CA THR A 74 5.83 -26.03 9.47
C THR A 74 5.92 -24.97 8.37
N LYS A 75 6.76 -25.20 7.36
CA LYS A 75 6.79 -24.33 6.18
C LYS A 75 5.40 -24.22 5.54
N GLN A 76 4.61 -25.29 5.60
CA GLN A 76 3.24 -25.32 5.11
C GLN A 76 2.30 -24.42 5.93
N ASP A 77 2.38 -24.44 7.26
CA ASP A 77 1.55 -23.57 8.11
C ASP A 77 1.85 -22.09 7.85
N ILE A 78 3.15 -21.75 7.75
CA ILE A 78 3.58 -20.39 7.43
C ILE A 78 3.01 -19.96 6.08
N GLN A 79 3.09 -20.82 5.08
CA GLN A 79 2.58 -20.52 3.74
C GLN A 79 1.05 -20.36 3.73
N ILE A 80 0.32 -21.21 4.46
CA ILE A 80 -1.14 -21.11 4.57
C ILE A 80 -1.52 -19.78 5.22
N ILE A 81 -0.91 -19.44 6.35
CA ILE A 81 -1.21 -18.20 7.08
C ILE A 81 -0.83 -16.98 6.26
N ALA A 82 0.32 -16.99 5.58
CA ALA A 82 0.74 -15.92 4.68
C ALA A 82 -0.25 -15.75 3.52
N THR A 83 -0.74 -16.85 2.93
CA THR A 83 -1.74 -16.82 1.86
C THR A 83 -3.07 -16.26 2.36
N THR A 84 -3.54 -16.67 3.53
CA THR A 84 -4.75 -16.14 4.17
C THR A 84 -4.62 -14.65 4.44
N ALA A 85 -3.49 -14.21 5.02
CA ALA A 85 -3.22 -12.80 5.28
C ALA A 85 -3.18 -11.99 3.97
N ARG A 86 -2.51 -12.49 2.93
CA ARG A 86 -2.47 -11.88 1.59
C ARG A 86 -3.86 -11.70 1.01
N ASN A 87 -4.72 -12.72 1.09
CA ASN A 87 -6.10 -12.65 0.61
C ASN A 87 -6.93 -11.64 1.40
N GLN A 88 -6.77 -11.58 2.73
CA GLN A 88 -7.43 -10.57 3.56
C GLN A 88 -6.97 -9.15 3.20
N ARG A 89 -5.66 -8.94 2.96
CA ARG A 89 -5.12 -7.67 2.49
C ARG A 89 -5.71 -7.28 1.13
N LEU A 90 -5.77 -8.21 0.18
CA LEU A 90 -6.36 -7.99 -1.14
C LEU A 90 -7.84 -7.60 -1.05
N THR A 91 -8.64 -8.29 -0.23
CA THR A 91 -10.05 -7.94 -0.04
C THR A 91 -10.20 -6.53 0.55
N LYS A 92 -9.42 -6.19 1.58
CA LYS A 92 -9.44 -4.85 2.18
C LYS A 92 -8.98 -3.78 1.17
N LEU A 93 -7.97 -4.08 0.36
CA LEU A 93 -7.49 -3.19 -0.68
C LEU A 93 -8.58 -2.92 -1.72
N LYS A 94 -9.26 -3.97 -2.22
CA LYS A 94 -10.39 -3.82 -3.15
C LYS A 94 -11.45 -2.87 -2.62
N ILE A 95 -11.89 -3.07 -1.38
CA ILE A 95 -12.90 -2.22 -0.74
C ILE A 95 -12.41 -0.77 -0.69
N SER A 96 -11.16 -0.55 -0.26
CA SER A 96 -10.59 0.79 -0.11
C SER A 96 -10.43 1.50 -1.46
N MET A 97 -9.98 0.78 -2.49
CA MET A 97 -9.87 1.29 -3.86
C MET A 97 -11.24 1.62 -4.46
N TRP A 98 -12.25 0.79 -4.23
CA TRP A 98 -13.61 1.10 -4.69
C TRP A 98 -14.19 2.33 -3.99
N LYS A 99 -13.93 2.50 -2.70
CA LYS A 99 -14.28 3.73 -1.98
C LYS A 99 -13.55 4.94 -2.56
N TYR A 100 -12.23 4.86 -2.73
CA TYR A 100 -11.43 5.90 -3.37
C TYR A 100 -11.99 6.30 -4.71
N LEU A 101 -12.22 5.31 -5.58
CA LEU A 101 -12.81 5.50 -6.89
C LEU A 101 -14.17 6.17 -6.74
N LYS A 102 -15.09 5.68 -5.91
CA LYS A 102 -16.40 6.31 -5.72
C LYS A 102 -16.31 7.78 -5.32
N TYR A 103 -15.44 8.14 -4.36
CA TYR A 103 -15.29 9.52 -3.90
C TYR A 103 -14.63 10.43 -4.95
N ASN A 104 -13.54 9.98 -5.57
CA ASN A 104 -12.81 10.79 -6.56
C ASN A 104 -13.54 10.81 -7.92
N LEU A 105 -14.20 9.72 -8.31
CA LEU A 105 -15.11 9.65 -9.45
C LEU A 105 -16.37 10.51 -9.23
N ALA A 106 -16.90 10.62 -8.01
CA ALA A 106 -18.07 11.48 -7.78
C ALA A 106 -17.76 12.96 -8.02
N ILE A 107 -16.52 13.38 -7.77
CA ILE A 107 -16.04 14.75 -7.99
C ILE A 107 -15.74 14.99 -9.48
N SER A 108 -15.12 14.01 -10.16
CA SER A 108 -14.69 14.15 -11.56
C SER A 108 -15.74 13.73 -12.60
N LEU A 109 -16.69 12.86 -12.23
CA LEU A 109 -17.51 12.07 -13.16
C LEU A 109 -18.92 11.79 -12.59
N LYS A 110 -19.77 12.84 -12.46
CA LYS A 110 -21.24 12.70 -12.23
C LYS A 110 -21.94 11.81 -13.28
N SER A 111 -21.24 11.40 -14.34
CA SER A 111 -21.76 10.71 -15.52
C SER A 111 -20.88 9.51 -15.94
N TRP A 112 -20.31 8.74 -15.01
CA TRP A 112 -19.49 7.55 -15.34
C TRP A 112 -20.09 6.63 -16.43
N SER A 113 -21.41 6.40 -16.40
CA SER A 113 -22.13 5.60 -17.40
C SER A 113 -22.10 6.20 -18.81
N ASN A 114 -21.95 7.52 -18.93
CA ASN A 114 -21.74 8.23 -20.19
C ASN A 114 -20.26 8.23 -20.55
N TYR A 115 -19.36 8.47 -19.60
CA TYR A 115 -17.91 8.46 -19.85
C TYR A 115 -17.38 7.11 -20.35
N ALA A 116 -17.81 5.99 -19.77
CA ALA A 116 -17.43 4.66 -20.28
C ALA A 116 -17.94 4.39 -21.71
N LYS A 117 -19.05 5.06 -22.11
CA LYS A 117 -19.55 5.03 -23.49
C LYS A 117 -18.78 6.00 -24.39
N ASP A 118 -18.32 7.13 -23.85
CA ASP A 118 -17.61 8.18 -24.58
C ASP A 118 -16.12 7.86 -24.76
N ALA A 119 -15.47 7.24 -23.79
CA ALA A 119 -14.11 6.71 -23.91
C ALA A 119 -14.00 5.62 -24.98
N LYS A 120 -15.07 4.86 -25.20
CA LYS A 120 -15.18 3.92 -26.33
C LYS A 120 -15.41 4.60 -27.68
N LYS A 121 -15.88 5.85 -27.69
CA LYS A 121 -16.14 6.64 -28.91
C LYS A 121 -14.95 7.54 -29.28
N VAL A 122 -14.16 7.96 -28.29
CA VAL A 122 -12.96 8.77 -28.49
C VAL A 122 -11.76 7.83 -28.60
N LYS A 123 -11.40 7.47 -29.84
CA LYS A 123 -10.31 6.54 -30.16
C LYS A 123 -9.02 6.85 -29.36
N LEU A 124 -8.62 8.12 -29.34
CA LEU A 124 -7.44 8.60 -28.63
C LEU A 124 -7.44 8.31 -27.12
N LEU A 125 -8.61 8.39 -26.46
CA LEU A 125 -8.71 8.13 -25.02
C LEU A 125 -8.66 6.62 -24.72
N GLY A 126 -9.26 5.80 -25.59
CA GLY A 126 -9.12 4.35 -25.55
C GLY A 126 -7.64 3.95 -25.66
N ASP A 127 -6.94 4.50 -26.64
CA ASP A 127 -5.52 4.24 -26.89
C ASP A 127 -4.63 4.64 -25.69
N ILE A 128 -4.89 5.79 -25.06
CA ILE A 128 -4.18 6.24 -23.84
C ILE A 128 -4.45 5.31 -22.65
N ILE A 129 -5.69 4.85 -22.46
CA ILE A 129 -6.04 3.94 -21.35
C ILE A 129 -5.39 2.58 -21.56
N ASP A 130 -5.44 2.04 -22.79
CA ASP A 130 -4.82 0.76 -23.13
C ASP A 130 -3.30 0.83 -23.00
N TYR A 131 -2.68 1.93 -23.43
CA TYR A 131 -1.27 2.18 -23.18
C TYR A 131 -0.97 2.28 -21.67
N GLY A 132 -1.82 2.97 -20.90
CA GLY A 132 -1.72 3.02 -19.44
C GLY A 132 -1.76 1.63 -18.79
N MET A 133 -2.62 0.73 -19.28
CA MET A 133 -2.65 -0.66 -18.81
C MET A 133 -1.34 -1.39 -19.13
N GLN A 134 -0.82 -1.24 -20.36
CA GLN A 134 0.46 -1.83 -20.76
C GLN A 134 1.62 -1.28 -19.91
N VAL A 135 1.62 0.01 -19.63
CA VAL A 135 2.60 0.66 -18.73
C VAL A 135 2.56 -0.02 -17.36
N LEU A 136 1.37 -0.24 -16.79
CA LEU A 136 1.25 -0.89 -15.49
C LEU A 136 1.71 -2.34 -15.49
N GLU A 137 1.41 -3.09 -16.54
CA GLU A 137 1.73 -4.51 -16.65
C GLU A 137 3.22 -4.74 -16.96
N ASN A 138 3.83 -3.88 -17.77
CA ASN A 138 5.22 -4.05 -18.21
C ASN A 138 6.25 -3.40 -17.29
N ASN A 139 5.83 -2.47 -16.42
CA ASN A 139 6.74 -1.71 -15.56
C ASN A 139 6.53 -1.99 -14.07
N ILE A 140 5.96 -3.14 -13.68
CA ILE A 140 5.64 -3.45 -12.27
C ILE A 140 6.84 -3.24 -11.36
N GLN A 141 7.99 -3.84 -11.70
CA GLN A 141 9.19 -3.75 -10.87
C GLN A 141 9.70 -2.31 -10.76
N PHE A 142 9.77 -1.61 -11.90
CA PHE A 142 10.16 -0.20 -11.94
C PHE A 142 9.25 0.65 -11.06
N ILE A 143 7.93 0.49 -11.17
CA ILE A 143 6.96 1.22 -10.36
C ILE A 143 7.17 0.90 -8.87
N LEU A 144 7.29 -0.37 -8.48
CA LEU A 144 7.50 -0.77 -7.08
C LEU A 144 8.81 -0.24 -6.48
N GLU A 145 9.86 -0.16 -7.28
CA GLU A 145 11.17 0.34 -6.86
C GLU A 145 11.24 1.87 -6.83
N ASN A 146 10.52 2.56 -7.72
CA ASN A 146 10.58 4.01 -7.85
C ASN A 146 9.46 4.73 -7.08
N THR A 147 8.38 4.06 -6.71
CA THR A 147 7.30 4.64 -5.90
C THR A 147 7.85 5.14 -4.56
N LEU A 148 8.62 4.34 -3.82
CA LEU A 148 9.09 4.74 -2.48
C LEU A 148 10.11 5.89 -2.48
N PRO A 149 11.20 5.83 -3.27
CA PRO A 149 12.16 6.93 -3.33
C PRO A 149 11.51 8.23 -3.83
N ARG A 150 10.63 8.15 -4.84
CA ARG A 150 9.91 9.34 -5.32
C ARG A 150 9.01 9.91 -4.23
N THR A 151 8.27 9.07 -3.51
CA THR A 151 7.44 9.51 -2.38
C THR A 151 8.25 10.26 -1.33
N GLU A 152 9.40 9.72 -0.94
CA GLU A 152 10.27 10.36 0.04
C GLU A 152 10.87 11.68 -0.47
N ILE A 153 11.32 11.71 -1.73
CA ILE A 153 11.82 12.92 -2.39
C ILE A 153 10.73 14.00 -2.46
N LEU A 154 9.50 13.62 -2.84
CA LEU A 154 8.37 14.53 -2.96
C LEU A 154 8.03 15.22 -1.63
N PHE A 155 8.01 14.45 -0.55
CA PHE A 155 7.69 14.95 0.79
C PHE A 155 8.87 15.72 1.41
N LYS A 156 10.12 15.29 1.17
CA LYS A 156 11.32 15.94 1.75
C LYS A 156 11.76 17.20 1.02
N ASN A 157 11.66 17.23 -0.31
CA ASN A 157 12.22 18.33 -1.11
C ASN A 157 11.28 19.52 -1.26
N LYS A 158 10.03 19.47 -0.74
CA LYS A 158 9.02 20.53 -0.94
C LYS A 158 8.96 20.97 -2.41
N ASP A 159 9.04 20.03 -3.34
CA ASP A 159 9.08 20.35 -4.76
C ASP A 159 7.74 20.99 -5.15
N THR A 160 7.75 22.31 -5.25
CA THR A 160 6.57 23.17 -5.46
C THR A 160 5.86 22.89 -6.79
N ARG A 161 6.49 22.13 -7.69
CA ARG A 161 5.89 21.68 -8.95
C ARG A 161 4.74 20.70 -8.74
N ILE A 162 4.54 20.20 -7.53
CA ILE A 162 3.39 19.36 -7.20
C ILE A 162 2.64 20.03 -6.06
N ALA A 163 1.95 21.12 -6.40
CA ALA A 163 1.10 21.88 -5.49
C ALA A 163 0.17 20.97 -4.66
N ILE A 164 -0.36 19.91 -5.28
CA ILE A 164 -1.18 18.89 -4.65
C ILE A 164 -0.45 18.18 -3.48
N VAL A 165 0.84 17.87 -3.61
CA VAL A 165 1.63 17.26 -2.51
C VAL A 165 1.76 18.23 -1.34
N THR A 166 2.04 19.49 -1.65
CA THR A 166 2.23 20.53 -0.62
C THR A 166 0.92 20.77 0.13
N GLU A 167 -0.22 20.74 -0.56
CA GLU A 167 -1.56 20.85 0.04
C GLU A 167 -1.96 19.62 0.86
N MET A 168 -1.56 18.42 0.43
CA MET A 168 -1.90 17.17 1.12
C MET A 168 -0.95 16.84 2.29
N GLN A 169 0.23 17.46 2.32
CA GLN A 169 1.26 17.24 3.35
C GLN A 169 0.75 17.41 4.79
N PRO A 170 0.02 18.49 5.16
CA PRO A 170 -0.42 18.69 6.55
C PRO A 170 -1.43 17.62 7.01
N PHE A 171 -2.30 17.18 6.10
CA PHE A 171 -3.25 16.09 6.37
C PHE A 171 -2.53 14.77 6.61
N PHE A 172 -1.48 14.53 5.82
CA PHE A 172 -0.66 13.33 5.98
C PHE A 172 0.13 13.33 7.29
N ASP A 173 0.74 14.46 7.65
CA ASP A 173 1.50 14.59 8.91
C ASP A 173 0.58 14.45 10.14
N ALA A 174 -0.62 15.02 10.08
CA ALA A 174 -1.65 14.84 11.09
C ALA A 174 -2.05 13.36 11.23
N PHE A 175 -2.28 12.69 10.10
CA PHE A 175 -2.60 11.27 10.04
C PHE A 175 -1.47 10.41 10.65
N LEU A 176 -0.20 10.67 10.34
CA LEU A 176 0.93 9.93 10.93
C LEU A 176 0.96 10.07 12.45
N LYS A 177 0.75 11.29 12.94
CA LYS A 177 0.73 11.62 14.37
C LYS A 177 -0.42 10.91 15.09
N GLU A 178 -1.64 10.94 14.54
CA GLU A 178 -2.81 10.27 15.11
C GLU A 178 -2.63 8.76 15.23
N ASN A 179 -1.98 8.15 14.23
CA ASN A 179 -1.79 6.70 14.19
C ASN A 179 -0.58 6.19 14.96
N LYS A 180 0.19 7.07 15.61
CA LYS A 180 1.48 6.73 16.23
C LYS A 180 2.34 5.88 15.30
N SER A 181 2.35 6.24 14.03
CA SER A 181 2.96 5.46 12.95
C SER A 181 4.14 6.22 12.35
N ASN A 182 5.11 5.51 11.81
CA ASN A 182 6.26 6.13 11.15
C ASN A 182 6.11 6.06 9.62
N TRP A 183 6.81 6.96 8.93
CA TRP A 183 6.80 7.08 7.46
C TRP A 183 7.22 5.78 6.77
N GLN A 184 8.25 5.12 7.29
CA GLN A 184 8.85 3.91 6.75
C GLN A 184 7.84 2.75 6.69
N LEU A 185 7.05 2.58 7.75
CA LEU A 185 5.98 1.59 7.84
C LEU A 185 4.87 1.87 6.83
N HIS A 186 4.48 3.13 6.64
CA HIS A 186 3.48 3.50 5.63
C HIS A 186 3.97 3.26 4.21
N CYS A 187 5.23 3.59 3.94
CA CYS A 187 5.90 3.25 2.70
C CYS A 187 5.85 1.73 2.43
N LYS A 188 6.23 0.92 3.42
CA LYS A 188 6.18 -0.54 3.30
C LYS A 188 4.77 -1.06 3.01
N ILE A 189 3.77 -0.59 3.75
CA ILE A 189 2.36 -0.94 3.53
C ILE A 189 1.90 -0.52 2.12
N ALA A 190 2.23 0.69 1.68
CA ALA A 190 1.88 1.20 0.36
C ALA A 190 2.52 0.37 -0.76
N LYS A 191 3.78 -0.03 -0.59
CA LYS A 191 4.48 -0.90 -1.56
C LYS A 191 3.82 -2.28 -1.67
N GLU A 192 3.50 -2.92 -0.54
CA GLU A 192 2.80 -4.21 -0.54
C GLU A 192 1.40 -4.11 -1.17
N ALA A 193 0.67 -3.04 -0.86
CA ALA A 193 -0.64 -2.79 -1.45
C ALA A 193 -0.54 -2.54 -2.97
N LEU A 194 0.47 -1.79 -3.41
CA LEU A 194 0.74 -1.53 -4.82
C LEU A 194 1.12 -2.81 -5.56
N GLU A 195 1.91 -3.68 -4.95
CA GLU A 195 2.24 -4.99 -5.51
C GLU A 195 0.98 -5.84 -5.71
N LEU A 196 0.10 -5.90 -4.71
CA LEU A 196 -1.19 -6.59 -4.82
C LEU A 196 -2.06 -5.98 -5.92
N PHE A 197 -2.06 -4.65 -6.04
CA PHE A 197 -2.81 -3.94 -7.07
C PHE A 197 -2.32 -4.22 -8.48
N LEU A 198 -1.01 -4.31 -8.69
CA LEU A 198 -0.42 -4.52 -10.01
C LEU A 198 -0.47 -5.99 -10.44
N ILE A 199 -0.20 -6.93 -9.52
CA ILE A 199 -0.06 -8.36 -9.87
C ILE A 199 -1.40 -9.09 -9.85
N SER A 200 -2.36 -8.70 -9.01
CA SER A 200 -3.61 -9.46 -8.90
C SER A 200 -4.52 -9.26 -10.12
N ASN A 201 -4.85 -10.34 -10.83
CA ASN A 201 -5.85 -10.33 -11.91
C ASN A 201 -7.21 -9.80 -11.46
N SER A 202 -7.56 -10.05 -10.20
CA SER A 202 -8.82 -9.61 -9.63
C SER A 202 -8.89 -8.09 -9.37
N MET A 203 -7.79 -7.36 -9.62
CA MET A 203 -7.71 -5.90 -9.57
C MET A 203 -7.79 -5.26 -10.97
N LYS A 204 -7.84 -6.05 -12.06
CA LYS A 204 -7.80 -5.54 -13.44
C LYS A 204 -8.89 -4.50 -13.72
N GLU A 205 -10.12 -4.74 -13.27
CA GLU A 205 -11.21 -3.77 -13.44
C GLU A 205 -10.95 -2.47 -12.66
N ILE A 206 -10.46 -2.58 -11.41
CA ILE A 206 -10.13 -1.42 -10.59
C ILE A 206 -9.00 -0.62 -11.24
N ARG A 207 -7.97 -1.28 -11.78
CA ARG A 207 -6.88 -0.64 -12.54
C ARG A 207 -7.44 0.15 -13.73
N TYR A 208 -8.27 -0.50 -14.54
CA TYR A 208 -8.89 0.13 -15.70
C TYR A 208 -9.70 1.37 -15.30
N ARG A 209 -10.56 1.25 -14.27
CA ARG A 209 -11.37 2.38 -13.80
C ARG A 209 -10.54 3.51 -13.19
N LEU A 210 -9.45 3.18 -12.50
CA LEU A 210 -8.51 4.18 -12.03
C LEU A 210 -7.87 4.93 -13.20
N LEU A 211 -7.41 4.22 -14.23
CA LEU A 211 -6.88 4.84 -15.45
C LEU A 211 -7.91 5.74 -16.14
N CYS A 212 -9.18 5.35 -16.19
CA CYS A 212 -10.22 6.24 -16.71
C CYS A 212 -10.32 7.57 -15.95
N CYS A 213 -10.06 7.57 -14.63
CA CYS A 213 -10.00 8.79 -13.84
C CYS A 213 -8.74 9.60 -14.15
N LEU A 214 -7.58 8.93 -14.11
CA LEU A 214 -6.27 9.57 -14.23
C LEU A 214 -6.01 10.09 -15.64
N CYS A 215 -6.55 9.42 -16.66
CA CYS A 215 -6.42 9.82 -18.05
C CYS A 215 -7.61 10.70 -18.51
N HIS A 216 -8.48 11.12 -17.59
CA HIS A 216 -9.57 12.03 -17.96
C HIS A 216 -9.00 13.36 -18.46
N PRO A 217 -9.52 13.92 -19.58
CA PRO A 217 -8.97 15.16 -20.15
C PRO A 217 -8.84 16.31 -19.16
N THR A 218 -9.82 16.50 -18.27
CA THR A 218 -9.76 17.55 -17.23
C THR A 218 -8.66 17.32 -16.20
N VAL A 219 -8.24 16.06 -15.97
CA VAL A 219 -7.11 15.73 -15.11
C VAL A 219 -5.81 15.92 -15.88
N LEU A 220 -5.75 15.47 -17.13
CA LEU A 220 -4.58 15.65 -18.00
C LEU A 220 -4.31 17.12 -18.34
N GLN A 221 -5.29 18.01 -18.29
CA GLN A 221 -5.10 19.47 -18.42
C GLN A 221 -4.13 20.05 -17.38
N SER A 222 -3.95 19.39 -16.23
CA SER A 222 -2.92 19.76 -15.26
C SER A 222 -1.49 19.45 -15.72
N MET A 223 -1.34 18.72 -16.84
CA MET A 223 -0.08 18.37 -17.50
C MET A 223 -0.17 18.63 -19.01
N PRO A 224 -0.15 19.92 -19.42
CA PRO A 224 -0.33 20.30 -20.83
C PRO A 224 0.70 19.66 -21.77
N GLU A 225 1.91 19.38 -21.28
CA GLU A 225 2.95 18.66 -22.04
C GLU A 225 2.51 17.28 -22.56
N LEU A 226 1.57 16.60 -21.89
CA LEU A 226 1.01 15.32 -22.34
C LEU A 226 -0.10 15.49 -23.38
N LEU A 227 -0.66 16.69 -23.53
CA LEU A 227 -1.68 17.02 -24.52
C LEU A 227 -1.06 17.52 -25.83
N ASP A 228 0.12 18.15 -25.75
CA ASP A 228 0.79 18.78 -26.89
C ASP A 228 1.72 17.83 -27.68
N LEU A 229 2.02 16.66 -27.12
CA LEU A 229 2.93 15.67 -27.69
C LEU A 229 2.15 14.50 -28.31
N ASP A 230 2.63 13.98 -29.44
CA ASP A 230 2.08 12.77 -30.06
C ASP A 230 2.34 11.55 -29.18
N THR A 231 1.27 10.81 -28.88
CA THR A 231 1.26 9.60 -28.04
C THR A 231 2.21 8.49 -28.52
N GLU A 232 2.62 8.52 -29.80
CA GLU A 232 3.55 7.56 -30.36
C GLU A 232 5.02 7.89 -30.09
N THR A 233 5.33 9.10 -29.64
CA THR A 233 6.71 9.53 -29.40
C THR A 233 7.30 8.95 -28.11
N ASP A 234 8.59 8.63 -28.13
CA ASP A 234 9.31 8.15 -26.94
C ASP A 234 9.32 9.18 -25.81
N GLU A 235 9.35 10.48 -26.14
CA GLU A 235 9.25 11.56 -25.16
C GLU A 235 7.90 11.53 -24.43
N TRP A 236 6.78 11.45 -25.18
CA TRP A 236 5.46 11.35 -24.58
C TRP A 236 5.35 10.12 -23.68
N ARG A 237 5.81 8.97 -24.16
CA ARG A 237 5.79 7.69 -23.42
C ARG A 237 6.55 7.78 -22.10
N GLN A 238 7.73 8.40 -22.09
CA GLN A 238 8.51 8.61 -20.86
C GLN A 238 7.80 9.56 -19.89
N LYS A 239 7.26 10.68 -20.38
CA LYS A 239 6.51 11.63 -19.55
C LYS A 239 5.25 10.99 -18.99
N PHE A 240 4.52 10.21 -19.79
CA PHE A 240 3.32 9.52 -19.38
C PHE A 240 3.62 8.43 -18.33
N LEU A 241 4.68 7.64 -18.49
CA LEU A 241 5.15 6.70 -17.47
C LEU A 241 5.47 7.41 -16.15
N ALA A 242 6.17 8.55 -16.21
CA ALA A 242 6.51 9.33 -15.02
C ALA A 242 5.26 9.87 -14.32
N TYR A 243 4.30 10.41 -15.10
CA TYR A 243 2.99 10.86 -14.63
C TYR A 243 2.22 9.72 -13.94
N LEU A 244 2.07 8.58 -14.60
CA LEU A 244 1.32 7.44 -14.07
C LEU A 244 1.92 6.89 -12.79
N THR A 245 3.25 6.75 -12.75
CA THR A 245 3.97 6.32 -11.57
C THR A 245 3.71 7.26 -10.39
N LEU A 246 3.71 8.57 -10.64
CA LEU A 246 3.45 9.60 -9.64
C LEU A 246 1.99 9.57 -9.15
N GLN A 247 1.02 9.53 -10.05
CA GLN A 247 -0.40 9.50 -9.67
C GLN A 247 -0.77 8.26 -8.87
N ILE A 248 -0.28 7.09 -9.29
CA ILE A 248 -0.50 5.85 -8.55
C ILE A 248 0.15 5.92 -7.17
N THR A 249 1.32 6.51 -7.07
CA THR A 249 1.97 6.74 -5.78
C THR A 249 1.06 7.55 -4.85
N PHE A 250 0.43 8.63 -5.33
CA PHE A 250 -0.52 9.40 -4.52
C PHE A 250 -1.78 8.64 -4.17
N VAL A 251 -2.32 7.86 -5.10
CA VAL A 251 -3.47 6.97 -4.83
C VAL A 251 -3.13 6.01 -3.69
N PHE A 252 -1.95 5.38 -3.68
CA PHE A 252 -1.60 4.40 -2.64
C PHE A 252 -1.22 5.04 -1.31
N LEU A 253 -0.73 6.28 -1.31
CA LEU A 253 -0.59 7.04 -0.07
C LEU A 253 -1.98 7.39 0.50
N THR A 254 -2.90 7.87 -0.33
CA THR A 254 -4.25 8.31 0.09
C THR A 254 -5.19 7.17 0.44
N VAL A 255 -5.15 6.04 -0.28
CA VAL A 255 -5.98 4.85 -0.02
C VAL A 255 -5.62 4.21 1.32
N ASN A 256 -4.37 4.34 1.77
CA ASN A 256 -3.98 3.97 3.13
C ASN A 256 -4.62 4.86 4.21
N TRP A 257 -5.15 6.05 3.85
CA TRP A 257 -5.88 6.94 4.75
C TRP A 257 -7.37 6.62 4.85
N ILE A 258 -7.94 5.97 3.84
CA ILE A 258 -9.38 5.66 3.75
C ILE A 258 -9.83 4.59 4.77
N LYS A 259 -8.90 3.98 5.51
CA LYS A 259 -9.21 3.14 6.68
C LYS A 259 -9.42 3.91 7.99
N ILE A 260 -9.35 5.24 7.98
CA ILE A 260 -9.45 6.04 9.23
C ILE A 260 -10.71 6.89 9.29
N PHE A 261 -11.41 7.04 8.17
CA PHE A 261 -12.70 7.73 8.14
C PHE A 261 -13.91 6.78 8.18
N ASP A 262 -13.71 5.48 8.50
CA ASP A 262 -14.76 4.52 8.83
C ASP A 262 -14.37 3.65 10.02
#